data_AF-A0A6A7AK75-F1
#
_entry.id   AF-A0A6A7AK75-F1
#
_cell.length_a   1.000
_cell.length_b   1.000
_cell.length_c   1.000
_cell.angle_alpha   90.00
_cell.angle_beta   90.00
_cell.angle_gamma   90.00
#
_symmetry.space_group_name_H-M   'P 1'
#
loop_
_entity.id
_entity.type
_entity.pdbx_description
1 polymer ?
#
loop_
_entity_poly.entity_id
_entity_poly.type
_entity_poly.pdbx_seq_one_letter_code
_entity_poly.pdbx_strand_id
1 'polypeptide(L)'
;MASADDFTFIETEATRGSKPSKLFDDLAHFTSAKTPDLDTQLVTSLRHKHPELIVTTVSRNNIDLLTFAAAGYAQAELDTDAEPVLHWRGFAGPSHRGGSGYLYDSKFFARYKYTWGGQSFILYTVFSLQYILKEPVGNETTSSNSSITDFLLATIGKWYTKEVPAIYVYDGYWTRDTKLWEQVKKAKWDDVILDPKMKKALTEVANKFFDNKDIYDEYGVPWKRGLIFHGPVGNGKTISLKALMHTLQDRNPPIVTLYVKSAPYSYNIRSVFEMARAMSPCLLVLEDIDTIVTSSTRSYFFNEVDGLENNDGILMIATTNHLDKLDPGLSKRPSRFDRKYLFPLPDQGERALYAQYWQKKLKDKKSIEFPVKLCNAIAEITEDFSFAYLKEAFVATLLDLARNADGDDDDADESADDKDDDPLDKYEFWRSFKAQVKILRDDMGSGNSIDSATGTQEGVSAAYEELLPLLDAMKLHTQNGPQSHESAPHFPLVSHAMTVDPHNPFMRSGSDVGPANAFGMFRSPVAQNKAADAKSAVWGRDMV
;
A
#
# COMPACT_ATOMS: atom_id res chain seq x y z
N MET A 1 36.18 35.12 -13.29
CA MET A 1 36.36 33.93 -14.14
C MET A 1 37.27 33.00 -13.37
N ALA A 2 36.73 31.90 -12.85
CA ALA A 2 37.42 30.97 -11.98
C ALA A 2 38.29 30.01 -12.81
N SER A 3 39.46 29.70 -12.25
CA SER A 3 40.48 28.77 -12.75
C SER A 3 39.91 27.37 -13.01
N ALA A 4 40.26 26.79 -14.17
CA ALA A 4 40.10 25.38 -14.45
C ALA A 4 41.40 24.67 -14.03
N ASP A 5 41.43 24.11 -12.82
CA ASP A 5 42.49 23.19 -12.41
C ASP A 5 42.08 21.77 -12.79
N ASP A 6 42.67 21.26 -13.87
CA ASP A 6 42.64 19.83 -14.21
C ASP A 6 43.48 19.07 -13.17
N PHE A 7 42.84 18.12 -12.49
CA PHE A 7 43.49 17.18 -11.57
C PHE A 7 44.57 16.38 -12.30
N THR A 8 45.83 16.80 -12.17
CA THR A 8 46.98 16.05 -12.68
C THR A 8 47.45 15.08 -11.60
N PHE A 9 47.24 13.78 -11.81
CA PHE A 9 47.83 12.74 -10.97
C PHE A 9 49.35 12.77 -11.14
N ILE A 10 50.08 13.10 -10.07
CA ILE A 10 51.53 12.99 -10.02
C ILE A 10 51.87 11.56 -9.60
N GLU A 11 52.22 10.71 -10.56
CA GLU A 11 52.99 9.50 -10.25
C GLU A 11 54.40 9.95 -9.86
N THR A 12 54.76 9.76 -8.59
CA THR A 12 56.12 9.99 -8.10
C THR A 12 57.10 9.01 -8.76
N GLU A 13 58.23 9.51 -9.26
CA GLU A 13 59.24 8.74 -10.03
C GLU A 13 59.88 7.54 -9.31
N ALA A 14 59.48 7.23 -8.07
CA ALA A 14 60.01 6.13 -7.27
C ALA A 14 59.55 4.72 -7.71
N THR A 15 58.57 4.61 -8.63
CA THR A 15 57.99 3.33 -9.06
C THR A 15 58.24 2.98 -10.53
N ARG A 16 59.23 3.60 -11.18
CA ARG A 16 59.72 3.17 -12.52
C ARG A 16 60.50 1.85 -12.40
N GLY A 17 59.79 0.74 -12.23
CA GLY A 17 60.39 -0.61 -12.28
C GLY A 17 59.54 -1.73 -11.69
N SER A 18 58.61 -1.45 -10.78
CA SER A 18 57.69 -2.48 -10.27
C SER A 18 56.35 -2.38 -11.01
N LYS A 19 55.84 -3.52 -11.49
CA LYS A 19 54.47 -3.61 -12.02
C LYS A 19 53.52 -3.03 -10.96
N PRO A 20 52.52 -2.20 -11.33
CA PRO A 20 51.53 -1.71 -10.36
C PRO A 20 50.93 -2.90 -9.63
N SER A 21 50.80 -2.82 -8.29
CA SER A 21 50.17 -3.92 -7.54
C SER A 21 48.79 -4.14 -8.13
N LYS A 22 48.49 -5.39 -8.49
CA LYS A 22 47.16 -5.69 -8.99
C LYS A 22 46.24 -5.62 -7.79
N LEU A 23 45.26 -4.73 -7.83
CA LEU A 23 44.20 -4.62 -6.83
C LEU A 23 43.59 -5.99 -6.47
N PHE A 24 43.55 -6.91 -7.43
CA PHE A 24 43.11 -8.29 -7.24
C PHE A 24 44.02 -9.08 -6.28
N ASP A 25 45.34 -8.93 -6.39
CA ASP A 25 46.30 -9.63 -5.53
C ASP A 25 46.26 -9.08 -4.10
N ASP A 26 46.05 -7.76 -3.96
CA ASP A 26 45.83 -7.11 -2.66
C ASP A 26 44.50 -7.55 -2.04
N LEU A 27 43.41 -7.56 -2.81
CA LEU A 27 42.11 -8.07 -2.37
C LEU A 27 42.18 -9.55 -1.96
N ALA A 28 42.85 -10.38 -2.76
CA ALA A 28 43.06 -11.80 -2.46
C ALA A 28 43.89 -11.97 -1.18
N HIS A 29 44.93 -11.16 -0.99
CA HIS A 29 45.71 -11.15 0.25
C HIS A 29 44.86 -10.76 1.46
N PHE A 30 44.12 -9.66 1.38
CA PHE A 30 43.25 -9.19 2.48
C PHE A 30 42.11 -10.15 2.82
N THR A 31 41.70 -11.00 1.87
CA THR A 31 40.62 -11.97 2.06
C THR A 31 41.11 -13.41 2.26
N SER A 32 42.43 -13.64 2.26
CA SER A 32 43.05 -14.97 2.40
C SER A 32 43.16 -15.49 3.83
N ALA A 33 42.80 -14.69 4.83
CA ALA A 33 42.85 -15.10 6.23
C ALA A 33 41.87 -16.26 6.49
N LYS A 34 42.34 -17.28 7.24
CA LYS A 34 41.46 -18.34 7.75
C LYS A 34 40.58 -17.76 8.84
N THR A 35 39.42 -17.22 8.47
CA THR A 35 38.41 -16.79 9.42
C THR A 35 37.72 -18.02 9.98
N PRO A 36 37.71 -18.21 11.30
CA PRO A 36 37.01 -19.34 11.87
C PRO A 36 35.50 -19.08 11.69
N ASP A 37 34.79 -20.05 11.14
CA ASP A 37 33.37 -19.92 10.84
C ASP A 37 32.58 -19.74 12.15
N LEU A 38 31.90 -18.60 12.29
CA LEU A 38 31.24 -18.21 13.54
C LEU A 38 30.10 -19.16 13.89
N ASP A 39 29.32 -19.57 12.88
CA ASP A 39 28.20 -20.51 13.05
C ASP A 39 28.70 -21.88 13.53
N THR A 40 29.71 -22.43 12.85
CA THR A 40 30.34 -23.70 13.22
C THR A 40 30.87 -23.68 14.66
N GLN A 41 31.54 -22.59 15.07
CA GLN A 41 32.04 -22.44 16.45
C GLN A 41 30.92 -22.33 17.48
N LEU A 42 29.87 -21.55 17.17
CA LEU A 42 28.73 -21.38 18.08
C LEU A 42 27.94 -22.67 18.21
N VAL A 43 27.63 -23.36 17.11
CA VAL A 43 26.96 -24.67 17.14
C VAL A 43 27.80 -25.69 17.92
N THR A 44 29.12 -25.71 17.70
CA THR A 44 30.02 -26.61 18.44
C THR A 44 30.00 -26.30 19.95
N SER A 45 30.05 -25.02 20.31
CA SER A 45 30.03 -24.57 21.70
C SER A 45 28.68 -24.87 22.37
N LEU A 46 27.57 -24.65 21.66
CA LEU A 46 26.21 -24.94 22.13
C LEU A 46 26.01 -26.44 22.32
N ARG A 47 26.47 -27.28 21.38
CA ARG A 47 26.43 -28.75 21.52
C ARG A 47 27.30 -29.25 22.67
N HIS A 48 28.43 -28.60 22.93
CA HIS A 48 29.27 -28.94 24.08
C HIS A 48 28.60 -28.55 25.41
N LYS A 49 27.95 -27.38 25.45
CA LYS A 49 27.22 -26.88 26.64
C LYS A 49 25.93 -27.64 26.91
N HIS A 50 25.25 -28.10 25.86
CA HIS A 50 23.97 -28.81 25.91
C HIS A 50 24.05 -30.12 25.12
N PRO A 51 24.85 -31.10 25.58
CA PRO A 51 25.09 -32.35 24.85
C PRO A 51 23.86 -33.22 24.68
N GLU A 52 22.80 -32.98 25.47
CA GLU A 52 21.51 -33.67 25.46
C GLU A 52 20.48 -33.06 24.51
N LEU A 53 20.74 -31.87 23.96
CA LEU A 53 19.78 -31.14 23.13
C LEU A 53 20.16 -31.17 21.65
N ILE A 54 19.16 -31.17 20.79
CA ILE A 54 19.31 -30.89 19.36
C ILE A 54 19.48 -29.38 19.19
N VAL A 55 20.52 -28.95 18.47
CA VAL A 55 20.76 -27.54 18.12
C VAL A 55 20.34 -27.31 16.66
N THR A 56 19.32 -26.48 16.44
CA THR A 56 18.85 -26.08 15.10
C THR A 56 19.21 -24.63 14.82
N THR A 57 20.02 -24.37 13.79
CA THR A 57 20.37 -23.02 13.35
C THR A 57 19.38 -22.50 12.33
N VAL A 58 18.89 -21.27 12.53
CA VAL A 58 17.97 -20.60 11.61
C VAL A 58 18.42 -19.15 11.40
N SER A 59 18.36 -18.66 10.17
CA SER A 59 18.57 -17.22 9.92
C SER A 59 17.35 -16.42 10.35
N ARG A 60 17.57 -15.35 11.12
CA ARG A 60 16.53 -14.41 11.53
C ARG A 60 15.89 -13.68 10.34
N ASN A 61 16.63 -13.54 9.24
CA ASN A 61 16.11 -12.95 7.99
C ASN A 61 15.13 -13.88 7.27
N ASN A 62 15.15 -15.19 7.56
CA ASN A 62 14.21 -16.15 7.02
C ASN A 62 12.98 -16.29 7.94
N ILE A 63 13.23 -16.59 9.22
CA ILE A 63 12.18 -16.77 10.23
C ILE A 63 12.61 -16.00 11.48
N ASP A 64 11.81 -15.08 12.02
CA ASP A 64 12.10 -14.40 13.28
C ASP A 64 11.17 -14.90 14.41
N LEU A 65 11.72 -15.74 15.30
CA LEU A 65 10.97 -16.31 16.42
C LEU A 65 10.50 -15.25 17.43
N LEU A 66 11.28 -14.19 17.63
CA LEU A 66 10.93 -13.13 18.58
C LEU A 66 9.79 -12.27 18.04
N THR A 67 9.77 -12.01 16.73
CA THR A 67 8.66 -11.31 16.09
C THR A 67 7.37 -12.13 16.16
N PHE A 68 7.44 -13.45 15.95
CA PHE A 68 6.30 -14.34 16.11
C PHE A 68 5.75 -14.37 17.55
N ALA A 69 6.63 -14.35 18.54
CA ALA A 69 6.25 -14.24 19.96
C ALA A 69 5.65 -12.87 20.30
N ALA A 70 6.25 -11.77 19.81
CA ALA A 70 5.74 -10.41 20.01
C ALA A 70 4.35 -10.21 19.38
N ALA A 71 4.03 -10.94 18.31
CA ALA A 71 2.69 -10.98 17.72
C ALA A 71 1.67 -11.81 18.54
N GLY A 72 2.07 -12.36 19.70
CA GLY A 72 1.20 -13.06 20.65
C GLY A 72 1.01 -14.56 20.37
N TYR A 73 1.73 -15.13 19.40
CA TYR A 73 1.58 -16.55 19.03
C TYR A 73 2.47 -17.49 19.84
N ALA A 74 3.46 -16.97 20.56
CA ALA A 74 4.39 -17.68 21.43
C ALA A 74 4.81 -16.76 22.59
N GLN A 75 5.47 -17.30 23.61
CA GLN A 75 6.09 -16.49 24.66
C GLN A 75 7.61 -16.59 24.55
N ALA A 76 8.29 -15.45 24.71
CA ALA A 76 9.75 -15.38 24.74
C ALA A 76 10.16 -14.56 25.95
N GLU A 77 10.66 -15.23 26.99
CA GLU A 77 11.14 -14.59 28.22
C GLU A 77 12.65 -14.51 28.17
N LEU A 78 13.20 -13.30 28.30
CA LEU A 78 14.64 -13.08 28.32
C LEU A 78 15.24 -13.72 29.58
N ASP A 79 16.28 -14.54 29.42
CA ASP A 79 16.94 -15.21 30.54
C ASP A 79 18.32 -14.57 30.77
N THR A 80 18.33 -13.58 31.66
CA THR A 80 19.55 -12.84 32.05
C THR A 80 20.38 -13.55 33.11
N ASP A 81 19.83 -14.57 33.76
CA ASP A 81 20.49 -15.27 34.87
C ASP A 81 21.48 -16.31 34.34
N ALA A 82 21.17 -16.92 33.19
CA ALA A 82 22.00 -17.96 32.59
C ALA A 82 23.09 -17.44 31.64
N GLU A 83 22.87 -16.28 31.00
CA GLU A 83 23.77 -15.70 30.00
C GLU A 83 23.72 -14.16 30.03
N PRO A 84 24.86 -13.48 29.78
CA PRO A 84 24.86 -12.03 29.63
C PRO A 84 24.12 -11.61 28.36
N VAL A 85 23.50 -10.43 28.40
CA VAL A 85 22.82 -9.84 27.23
C VAL A 85 23.70 -8.76 26.64
N LEU A 86 24.08 -8.93 25.37
CA LEU A 86 24.80 -7.90 24.61
C LEU A 86 23.79 -7.10 23.80
N HIS A 87 23.72 -5.79 24.04
CA HIS A 87 22.81 -4.89 23.36
C HIS A 87 23.58 -3.75 22.67
N TRP A 88 23.06 -3.31 21.54
CA TRP A 88 23.48 -2.10 20.85
C TRP A 88 22.39 -1.04 21.03
N ARG A 89 22.81 0.17 21.40
CA ARG A 89 21.90 1.29 21.55
C ARG A 89 21.85 2.11 20.27
N GLY A 90 20.66 2.32 19.73
CA GLY A 90 20.41 3.09 18.52
C GLY A 90 19.48 4.27 18.77
N PHE A 91 19.50 5.24 17.85
CA PHE A 91 18.53 6.34 17.79
C PHE A 91 17.72 6.24 16.51
N ALA A 92 16.40 6.14 16.63
CA ALA A 92 15.47 6.20 15.52
C ALA A 92 14.98 7.64 15.37
N GLY A 93 15.39 8.30 14.28
CA GLY A 93 14.98 9.67 13.98
C GLY A 93 13.50 9.78 13.59
N PRO A 94 12.89 10.98 13.71
CA PRO A 94 11.53 11.22 13.28
C PRO A 94 11.39 11.10 11.75
N SER A 95 10.18 10.80 11.27
CA SER A 95 9.85 10.71 9.83
C SER A 95 9.84 12.07 9.12
N HIS A 96 9.86 13.18 9.87
CA HIS A 96 9.89 14.54 9.35
C HIS A 96 10.85 15.42 10.16
N ARG A 97 11.37 16.48 9.53
CA ARG A 97 12.24 17.46 10.17
C ARG A 97 11.48 18.15 11.32
N GLY A 98 12.11 18.27 12.50
CA GLY A 98 11.52 18.90 13.69
C GLY A 98 10.72 17.97 14.62
N GLY A 99 10.54 16.69 14.28
CA GLY A 99 9.98 15.70 15.21
C GLY A 99 10.97 15.23 16.29
N SER A 100 10.50 14.51 17.30
CA SER A 100 11.34 13.83 18.28
C SER A 100 11.55 12.37 17.89
N GLY A 101 12.81 11.92 17.89
CA GLY A 101 13.16 10.50 17.75
C GLY A 101 13.11 9.78 19.09
N TYR A 102 13.44 8.48 19.08
CA TYR A 102 13.55 7.67 20.30
C TYR A 102 14.80 6.80 20.29
N LEU A 103 15.32 6.51 21.49
CA LEU A 103 16.37 5.51 21.67
C LEU A 103 15.75 4.12 21.72
N TYR A 104 16.46 3.14 21.16
CA TYR A 104 16.06 1.73 21.22
C TYR A 104 17.30 0.85 21.48
N ASP A 105 17.08 -0.32 22.09
CA ASP A 105 18.12 -1.29 22.37
C ASP A 105 17.93 -2.54 21.49
N SER A 106 18.88 -2.79 20.59
CA SER A 106 18.90 -4.00 19.78
C SER A 106 19.73 -5.08 20.49
N LYS A 107 19.09 -6.19 20.87
CA LYS A 107 19.76 -7.32 21.53
C LYS A 107 20.53 -8.13 20.49
N PHE A 108 21.85 -7.98 20.50
CA PHE A 108 22.79 -8.62 19.58
C PHE A 108 23.10 -10.06 20.00
N PHE A 109 23.27 -10.31 21.30
CA PHE A 109 23.40 -11.64 21.89
C PHE A 109 22.46 -11.75 23.08
N ALA A 110 21.57 -12.74 23.07
CA ALA A 110 20.66 -13.00 24.17
C ALA A 110 20.19 -14.45 24.19
N ARG A 111 19.85 -14.94 25.38
CA ARG A 111 19.19 -16.22 25.60
C ARG A 111 17.75 -15.98 26.07
N TYR A 112 16.82 -16.79 25.57
CA TYR A 112 15.41 -16.74 25.92
C TYR A 112 14.91 -18.13 26.31
N LYS A 113 14.00 -18.16 27.28
CA LYS A 113 13.06 -19.26 27.47
C LYS A 113 11.91 -19.02 26.49
N TYR A 114 11.80 -19.88 25.49
CA TYR A 114 10.79 -19.74 24.45
C TYR A 114 9.74 -20.83 24.63
N THR A 115 8.45 -20.48 24.66
CA THR A 115 7.37 -21.44 24.79
C THR A 115 6.35 -21.28 23.67
N TRP A 116 5.96 -22.41 23.08
CA TRP A 116 4.97 -22.45 22.00
C TRP A 116 4.24 -23.78 22.00
N GLY A 117 2.90 -23.76 21.92
CA GLY A 117 2.10 -24.98 21.85
C GLY A 117 2.28 -25.93 23.05
N GLY A 118 2.59 -25.40 24.24
CA GLY A 118 2.91 -26.19 25.44
C GLY A 118 4.30 -26.83 25.43
N GLN A 119 5.12 -26.57 24.40
CA GLN A 119 6.52 -26.98 24.34
C GLN A 119 7.42 -25.83 24.78
N SER A 120 8.52 -26.18 25.45
CA SER A 120 9.58 -25.25 25.84
C SER A 120 10.82 -25.47 24.99
N PHE A 121 11.50 -24.38 24.68
CA PHE A 121 12.74 -24.34 23.90
C PHE A 121 13.71 -23.38 24.57
N ILE A 122 15.01 -23.60 24.38
CA ILE A 122 16.02 -22.58 24.64
C ILE A 122 16.33 -21.90 23.32
N LEU A 123 16.17 -20.58 23.26
CA LEU A 123 16.45 -19.78 22.08
C LEU A 123 17.65 -18.88 22.34
N TYR A 124 18.69 -18.99 21.53
CA TYR A 124 19.77 -18.00 21.49
C TYR A 124 19.61 -17.13 20.24
N THR A 125 19.73 -15.82 20.38
CA THR A 125 19.87 -14.90 19.25
C THR A 125 21.29 -14.39 19.19
N VAL A 126 21.92 -14.47 18.02
CA VAL A 126 23.29 -13.98 17.78
C VAL A 126 23.32 -13.26 16.43
N PHE A 127 23.31 -11.93 16.47
CA PHE A 127 23.24 -11.07 15.29
C PHE A 127 22.05 -11.45 14.37
N SER A 128 22.32 -11.94 13.16
CA SER A 128 21.32 -12.37 12.18
C SER A 128 20.97 -13.86 12.26
N LEU A 129 21.55 -14.60 13.21
CA LEU A 129 21.30 -16.02 13.43
C LEU A 129 20.54 -16.24 14.74
N GLN A 130 19.80 -17.33 14.78
CA GLN A 130 19.18 -17.82 16.01
C GLN A 130 19.34 -19.33 16.10
N TYR A 131 19.53 -19.82 17.33
CA TYR A 131 19.75 -21.23 17.62
C TYR A 131 18.65 -21.73 18.55
N ILE A 132 17.93 -22.74 18.09
CA ILE A 132 16.80 -23.33 18.79
C ILE A 132 17.24 -24.67 19.34
N LEU A 133 17.19 -24.81 20.66
CA LEU A 133 17.59 -26.02 21.36
C LEU A 133 16.35 -26.73 21.90
N LYS A 134 16.24 -28.03 21.61
CA LYS A 134 15.12 -28.88 22.02
C LYS A 134 15.58 -30.31 22.32
N GLU A 135 14.98 -30.94 23.33
CA GLU A 135 15.23 -32.34 23.65
C GLU A 135 14.77 -33.26 22.49
N PRO A 136 15.53 -34.31 22.16
CA PRO A 136 15.11 -35.30 21.16
C PRO A 136 13.86 -36.05 21.63
N VAL A 137 12.97 -36.38 20.69
CA VAL A 137 11.78 -37.20 20.95
C VAL A 137 11.77 -38.49 20.12
N GLY A 138 11.27 -39.58 20.70
CA GLY A 138 11.18 -40.88 20.03
C GLY A 138 12.56 -41.42 19.64
N ASN A 139 12.81 -41.53 18.33
CA ASN A 139 14.06 -42.05 17.76
C ASN A 139 15.04 -40.94 17.32
N GLU A 140 14.75 -39.68 17.65
CA GLU A 140 15.66 -38.57 17.37
C GLU A 140 16.96 -38.68 18.18
N THR A 141 18.04 -38.15 17.63
CA THR A 141 19.35 -38.05 18.30
C THR A 141 19.78 -36.59 18.32
N THR A 142 20.76 -36.23 19.14
CA THR A 142 21.28 -34.85 19.23
C THR A 142 21.98 -34.37 17.95
N SER A 143 22.21 -35.29 16.99
CA SER A 143 22.74 -35.00 15.66
C SER A 143 21.67 -34.99 14.56
N SER A 144 20.40 -35.34 14.85
CA SER A 144 19.29 -35.27 13.90
C SER A 144 18.53 -33.96 14.01
N ASN A 145 17.57 -33.72 13.11
CA ASN A 145 16.61 -32.63 13.24
C ASN A 145 15.56 -32.95 14.32
N SER A 146 14.97 -31.91 14.90
CA SER A 146 13.86 -32.03 15.85
C SER A 146 12.53 -31.82 15.13
N SER A 147 11.67 -32.83 15.14
CA SER A 147 10.33 -32.75 14.53
C SER A 147 9.46 -31.65 15.14
N ILE A 148 9.62 -31.39 16.45
CA ILE A 148 8.91 -30.32 17.16
C ILE A 148 9.39 -28.95 16.68
N THR A 149 10.72 -28.76 16.54
CA THR A 149 11.29 -27.52 16.02
C THR A 149 10.89 -27.31 14.55
N ASP A 150 10.93 -28.36 13.72
CA ASP A 150 10.49 -28.29 12.32
C ASP A 150 9.01 -27.87 12.22
N PHE A 151 8.15 -28.39 13.11
CA PHE A 151 6.74 -28.00 13.16
C PHE A 151 6.53 -26.54 13.58
N LEU A 152 7.31 -26.06 14.56
CA LEU A 152 7.34 -24.63 14.93
C LEU A 152 7.75 -23.78 13.72
N LEU A 153 8.87 -24.10 13.06
CA LEU A 153 9.38 -23.35 11.92
C LEU A 153 8.39 -23.34 10.74
N ALA A 154 7.78 -24.49 10.43
CA ALA A 154 6.75 -24.57 9.40
C ALA A 154 5.51 -23.74 9.74
N THR A 155 5.12 -23.68 11.03
CA THR A 155 4.01 -22.84 11.49
C THR A 155 4.34 -21.35 11.34
N ILE A 156 5.53 -20.92 11.75
CA ILE A 156 5.95 -19.53 11.59
C ILE A 156 6.07 -19.19 10.10
N GLY A 157 6.60 -20.09 9.29
CA GLY A 157 6.63 -19.96 7.82
C GLY A 157 5.23 -19.74 7.26
N LYS A 158 4.26 -20.58 7.64
CA LYS A 158 2.84 -20.42 7.27
C LYS A 158 2.24 -19.10 7.75
N TRP A 159 2.66 -18.60 8.91
CA TRP A 159 2.23 -17.32 9.44
C TRP A 159 2.79 -16.14 8.63
N TYR A 160 4.07 -16.17 8.25
CA TYR A 160 4.66 -15.19 7.33
C TYR A 160 4.01 -15.21 5.95
N THR A 161 3.71 -16.40 5.45
CA THR A 161 3.02 -16.57 4.15
C THR A 161 1.51 -16.44 4.26
N LYS A 162 0.95 -16.18 5.45
CA LYS A 162 -0.49 -15.99 5.61
C LYS A 162 -0.86 -14.75 4.79
N GLU A 163 -1.79 -14.93 3.87
CA GLU A 163 -2.34 -13.82 3.09
C GLU A 163 -3.10 -12.88 4.02
N VAL A 164 -2.40 -11.89 4.57
CA VAL A 164 -3.05 -10.69 5.08
C VAL A 164 -3.64 -9.95 3.87
N PRO A 165 -4.96 -9.70 3.85
CA PRO A 165 -5.58 -8.94 2.78
C PRO A 165 -4.88 -7.59 2.62
N ALA A 166 -4.39 -7.32 1.41
CA ALA A 166 -3.68 -6.10 1.09
C ALA A 166 -3.88 -5.75 -0.39
N ILE A 167 -3.72 -4.47 -0.72
CA ILE A 167 -3.46 -4.04 -2.09
C ILE A 167 -1.95 -4.03 -2.27
N TYR A 168 -1.44 -4.63 -3.34
CA TYR A 168 -0.03 -4.49 -3.68
C TYR A 168 0.15 -3.19 -4.44
N VAL A 169 1.00 -2.30 -3.94
CA VAL A 169 1.25 -0.99 -4.55
C VAL A 169 2.67 -0.95 -5.10
N TYR A 170 2.80 -0.54 -6.36
CA TYR A 170 4.08 -0.31 -7.01
C TYR A 170 4.41 1.17 -7.10
N ASP A 171 5.52 1.55 -6.48
CA ASP A 171 6.14 2.88 -6.58
C ASP A 171 7.66 2.73 -6.53
N GLY A 172 8.25 2.33 -7.66
CA GLY A 172 9.65 1.89 -7.77
C GLY A 172 9.93 0.48 -7.23
N TYR A 173 9.16 0.01 -6.25
CA TYR A 173 9.16 -1.37 -5.73
C TYR A 173 7.77 -1.78 -5.23
N TRP A 174 7.54 -3.09 -5.09
CA TRP A 174 6.28 -3.64 -4.58
C TRP A 174 6.19 -3.53 -3.06
N THR A 175 5.09 -2.97 -2.58
CA THR A 175 4.73 -2.91 -1.15
C THR A 175 3.33 -3.45 -0.93
N ARG A 176 3.04 -3.93 0.29
CA ARG A 176 1.69 -4.32 0.70
C ARG A 176 1.07 -3.17 1.48
N ASP A 177 -0.04 -2.64 0.98
CA ASP A 177 -0.76 -1.54 1.61
C ASP A 177 -2.10 -2.01 2.18
N THR A 178 -2.09 -2.33 3.48
CA THR A 178 -3.29 -2.71 4.24
C THR A 178 -4.22 -1.51 4.47
N LYS A 179 -3.68 -0.29 4.59
CA LYS A 179 -4.51 0.91 4.78
C LYS A 179 -5.34 1.20 3.53
N LEU A 180 -4.73 1.10 2.35
CA LEU A 180 -5.43 1.21 1.07
C LEU A 180 -6.46 0.10 0.91
N TRP A 181 -6.14 -1.13 1.34
CA TRP A 181 -7.10 -2.24 1.36
C TRP A 181 -8.34 -1.91 2.21
N GLU A 182 -8.17 -1.39 3.43
CA GLU A 182 -9.29 -0.96 4.29
C GLU A 182 -10.13 0.16 3.66
N GLN A 183 -9.49 1.08 2.94
CA GLN A 183 -10.20 2.13 2.19
C GLN A 183 -11.01 1.55 1.03
N VAL A 184 -10.43 0.61 0.27
CA VAL A 184 -11.12 -0.08 -0.82
C VAL A 184 -12.33 -0.83 -0.28
N LYS A 185 -12.21 -1.52 0.86
CA LYS A 185 -13.35 -2.21 1.53
C LYS A 185 -14.52 -1.30 1.88
N LYS A 186 -14.32 0.02 1.96
CA LYS A 186 -15.40 1.00 2.22
C LYS A 186 -16.03 1.55 0.93
N ALA A 187 -15.42 1.35 -0.23
CA ALA A 187 -15.90 1.91 -1.50
C ALA A 187 -16.95 0.98 -2.15
N LYS A 188 -18.23 1.35 -2.05
CA LYS A 188 -19.33 0.62 -2.69
C LYS A 188 -19.85 1.36 -3.92
N TRP A 189 -20.38 0.61 -4.89
CA TRP A 189 -21.01 1.20 -6.09
C TRP A 189 -22.22 2.09 -5.77
N ASP A 190 -22.89 1.85 -4.64
CA ASP A 190 -24.02 2.66 -4.17
C ASP A 190 -23.60 4.09 -3.79
N ASP A 191 -22.34 4.26 -3.34
CA ASP A 191 -21.78 5.55 -2.92
C ASP A 191 -21.13 6.33 -4.07
N VAL A 192 -21.03 5.72 -5.25
CA VAL A 192 -20.45 6.35 -6.45
C VAL A 192 -21.58 7.01 -7.25
N ILE A 193 -21.55 8.32 -7.46
CA ILE A 193 -22.48 8.98 -8.39
C ILE A 193 -21.92 8.81 -9.81
N LEU A 194 -22.63 8.03 -10.63
CA LEU A 194 -22.28 7.70 -12.02
C LEU A 194 -23.52 7.11 -12.70
N ASP A 195 -23.64 7.25 -14.02
CA ASP A 195 -24.63 6.55 -14.84
C ASP A 195 -24.80 5.06 -14.43
N PRO A 196 -26.02 4.64 -14.03
CA PRO A 196 -26.29 3.26 -13.65
C PRO A 196 -25.93 2.23 -14.72
N LYS A 197 -26.05 2.57 -16.01
CA LYS A 197 -25.67 1.64 -17.09
C LYS A 197 -24.16 1.45 -17.12
N MET A 198 -23.38 2.51 -16.92
CA MET A 198 -21.93 2.45 -16.81
C MET A 198 -21.48 1.60 -15.62
N LYS A 199 -22.07 1.79 -14.43
CA LYS A 199 -21.77 0.96 -13.24
C LYS A 199 -22.00 -0.53 -13.51
N LYS A 200 -23.14 -0.87 -14.11
CA LYS A 200 -23.49 -2.23 -14.48
C LYS A 200 -22.51 -2.79 -15.51
N ALA A 201 -22.18 -2.02 -16.55
CA ALA A 201 -21.26 -2.44 -17.60
C ALA A 201 -19.85 -2.73 -17.07
N LEU A 202 -19.32 -1.89 -16.18
CA LEU A 202 -18.00 -2.10 -15.55
C LEU A 202 -17.98 -3.36 -14.68
N THR A 203 -18.99 -3.51 -13.83
CA THR A 203 -19.13 -4.65 -12.92
C THR A 203 -19.29 -5.96 -13.68
N GLU A 204 -20.14 -6.00 -14.70
CA GLU A 204 -20.34 -7.20 -15.51
C GLU A 204 -19.11 -7.59 -16.32
N VAL A 205 -18.40 -6.62 -16.91
CA VAL A 205 -17.21 -6.92 -17.70
C VAL A 205 -16.11 -7.54 -16.85
N ALA A 206 -15.90 -7.03 -15.63
CA ALA A 206 -14.90 -7.58 -14.73
C ALA A 206 -15.31 -8.96 -14.20
N ASN A 207 -16.55 -9.13 -13.71
CA ASN A 207 -17.00 -10.41 -13.19
C ASN A 207 -17.02 -11.50 -14.27
N LYS A 208 -17.63 -11.22 -15.44
CA LYS A 208 -17.65 -12.18 -16.56
C LYS A 208 -16.26 -12.53 -17.06
N PHE A 209 -15.29 -11.61 -16.96
CA PHE A 209 -13.91 -11.95 -17.31
C PHE A 209 -13.36 -13.06 -16.41
N PHE A 210 -13.53 -12.94 -15.09
CA PHE A 210 -13.03 -13.94 -14.15
C PHE A 210 -13.88 -15.21 -14.08
N ASP A 211 -15.19 -15.12 -14.34
CA ASP A 211 -16.11 -16.26 -14.29
C ASP A 211 -15.98 -17.19 -15.50
N ASN A 212 -15.53 -16.67 -16.65
CA ASN A 212 -15.62 -17.38 -17.93
C ASN A 212 -14.29 -17.96 -18.42
N LYS A 213 -13.31 -18.24 -17.55
CA LYS A 213 -12.01 -18.81 -17.95
C LYS A 213 -12.15 -19.98 -18.93
N ASP A 214 -13.03 -20.95 -18.62
CA ASP A 214 -13.22 -22.15 -19.43
C ASP A 214 -13.72 -21.83 -20.85
N ILE A 215 -14.48 -20.74 -21.02
CA ILE A 215 -14.95 -20.27 -22.33
C ILE A 215 -13.79 -19.68 -23.14
N TYR A 216 -12.86 -18.96 -22.50
CA TYR A 216 -11.65 -18.47 -23.18
C TYR A 216 -10.80 -19.65 -23.69
N ASP A 217 -10.64 -20.68 -22.85
CA ASP A 217 -9.90 -21.90 -23.18
C ASP A 217 -10.59 -22.67 -24.32
N GLU A 218 -11.92 -22.86 -24.25
CA GLU A 218 -12.71 -23.55 -25.29
C GLU A 218 -12.59 -22.85 -26.65
N TYR A 219 -12.62 -21.52 -26.67
CA TYR A 219 -12.52 -20.74 -27.89
C TYR A 219 -11.07 -20.54 -28.38
N GLY A 220 -10.07 -20.97 -27.61
CA GLY A 220 -8.66 -20.80 -27.93
C GLY A 220 -8.23 -19.33 -27.99
N VAL A 221 -8.86 -18.47 -27.20
CA VAL A 221 -8.54 -17.03 -27.13
C VAL A 221 -7.82 -16.69 -25.82
N PRO A 222 -6.80 -15.81 -25.83
CA PRO A 222 -6.05 -15.49 -24.61
C PRO A 222 -6.96 -14.97 -23.49
N TRP A 223 -6.81 -15.49 -22.27
CA TRP A 223 -7.60 -15.07 -21.11
C TRP A 223 -7.01 -13.80 -20.49
N LYS A 224 -6.94 -12.73 -21.28
CA LYS A 224 -6.46 -11.41 -20.87
C LYS A 224 -7.38 -10.32 -21.42
N ARG A 225 -7.55 -9.23 -20.68
CA ARG A 225 -8.43 -8.12 -21.09
C ARG A 225 -7.91 -6.77 -20.61
N GLY A 226 -8.17 -5.69 -21.35
CA GLY A 226 -7.68 -4.35 -21.02
C GLY A 226 -8.78 -3.28 -21.13
N LEU A 227 -9.03 -2.57 -20.04
CA LEU A 227 -9.99 -1.47 -19.99
C LEU A 227 -9.26 -0.12 -19.82
N ILE A 228 -9.73 0.93 -20.48
CA ILE A 228 -9.26 2.31 -20.22
C ILE A 228 -10.42 3.13 -19.65
N PHE A 229 -10.17 3.79 -18.51
CA PHE A 229 -11.02 4.83 -17.96
C PHE A 229 -10.44 6.18 -18.38
N HIS A 230 -11.21 6.97 -19.11
CA HIS A 230 -10.74 8.26 -19.61
C HIS A 230 -11.78 9.36 -19.44
N GLY A 231 -11.33 10.61 -19.46
CA GLY A 231 -12.20 11.79 -19.34
C GLY A 231 -11.57 12.86 -18.43
N PRO A 232 -12.20 14.03 -18.29
CA PRO A 232 -11.66 15.13 -17.50
C PRO A 232 -11.34 14.75 -16.05
N VAL A 233 -10.40 15.46 -15.44
CA VAL A 233 -9.98 15.28 -14.04
C VAL A 233 -11.18 15.50 -13.12
N GLY A 234 -11.27 14.71 -12.05
CA GLY A 234 -12.26 14.91 -11.00
C GLY A 234 -13.66 14.32 -11.27
N ASN A 235 -13.85 13.52 -12.31
CA ASN A 235 -15.16 12.93 -12.66
C ASN A 235 -15.31 11.45 -12.29
N GLY A 236 -14.70 11.03 -11.18
CA GLY A 236 -15.02 9.73 -10.57
C GLY A 236 -14.25 8.50 -11.07
N LYS A 237 -13.25 8.64 -11.96
CA LYS A 237 -12.40 7.51 -12.42
C LYS A 237 -11.84 6.68 -11.26
N THR A 238 -11.14 7.33 -10.32
CA THR A 238 -10.47 6.65 -9.19
C THR A 238 -11.46 6.08 -8.18
N ILE A 239 -12.60 6.74 -7.92
CA ILE A 239 -13.60 6.19 -6.97
C ILE A 239 -14.34 4.98 -7.57
N SER A 240 -14.67 5.01 -8.87
CA SER A 240 -15.22 3.85 -9.57
C SER A 240 -14.25 2.67 -9.62
N LEU A 241 -12.96 2.95 -9.79
CA LEU A 241 -11.91 1.95 -9.71
C LEU A 241 -11.84 1.30 -8.32
N LYS A 242 -11.87 2.10 -7.24
CA LYS A 242 -11.94 1.58 -5.86
C LYS A 242 -13.18 0.71 -5.62
N ALA A 243 -14.35 1.13 -6.12
CA ALA A 243 -15.59 0.33 -6.01
C ALA A 243 -15.51 -1.01 -6.78
N LEU A 244 -14.85 -1.01 -7.93
CA LEU A 244 -14.61 -2.23 -8.70
C LEU A 244 -13.59 -3.15 -7.99
N MET A 245 -12.50 -2.60 -7.45
CA MET A 245 -11.53 -3.34 -6.64
C MET A 245 -12.22 -4.03 -5.45
N HIS A 246 -13.10 -3.30 -4.75
CA HIS A 246 -13.90 -3.86 -3.65
C HIS A 246 -14.78 -5.02 -4.12
N THR A 247 -15.50 -4.83 -5.21
CA THR A 247 -16.37 -5.88 -5.80
C THR A 247 -15.57 -7.15 -6.09
N LEU A 248 -14.36 -7.02 -6.62
CA LEU A 248 -13.49 -8.14 -6.96
C LEU A 248 -12.84 -8.81 -5.73
N GLN A 249 -12.60 -8.05 -4.66
CA GLN A 249 -12.14 -8.58 -3.37
C GLN A 249 -13.23 -9.33 -2.60
N ASP A 250 -14.50 -9.02 -2.82
CA ASP A 250 -15.64 -9.71 -2.19
C ASP A 250 -16.01 -11.02 -2.89
N ARG A 251 -15.32 -11.36 -3.99
CA ARG A 251 -15.47 -12.65 -4.67
C ARG A 251 -14.91 -13.79 -3.82
N ASN A 252 -15.32 -15.01 -4.15
CA ASN A 252 -14.77 -16.23 -3.56
C ASN A 252 -14.33 -17.20 -4.67
N PRO A 253 -13.01 -17.38 -4.92
CA PRO A 253 -11.90 -16.73 -4.23
C PRO A 253 -11.79 -15.22 -4.55
N PRO A 254 -11.20 -14.41 -3.64
CA PRO A 254 -10.99 -12.99 -3.88
C PRO A 254 -9.95 -12.78 -4.98
N ILE A 255 -10.13 -11.74 -5.79
CA ILE A 255 -9.15 -11.37 -6.82
C ILE A 255 -8.16 -10.36 -6.24
N VAL A 256 -6.86 -10.67 -6.33
CA VAL A 256 -5.79 -9.78 -5.88
C VAL A 256 -5.74 -8.56 -6.78
N THR A 257 -5.51 -7.39 -6.19
CA THR A 257 -5.26 -6.15 -6.92
C THR A 257 -3.81 -5.73 -6.81
N LEU A 258 -3.20 -5.50 -7.97
CA LEU A 258 -1.90 -4.88 -8.14
C LEU A 258 -2.13 -3.45 -8.64
N TYR A 259 -1.67 -2.45 -7.89
CA TYR A 259 -1.93 -1.04 -8.15
C TYR A 259 -0.62 -0.30 -8.42
N VAL A 260 -0.44 0.14 -9.66
CA VAL A 260 0.79 0.81 -10.12
C VAL A 260 0.53 2.31 -10.14
N LYS A 261 1.28 3.05 -9.30
CA LYS A 261 1.25 4.51 -9.27
C LYS A 261 2.25 5.13 -10.25
N SER A 262 3.44 4.54 -10.33
CA SER A 262 4.54 5.07 -11.12
C SER A 262 5.51 3.96 -11.55
N ALA A 263 5.90 3.98 -12.81
CA ALA A 263 6.88 3.05 -13.38
C ALA A 263 7.68 3.73 -14.51
N PRO A 264 8.58 4.69 -14.16
CA PRO A 264 9.20 5.58 -15.14
C PRO A 264 10.30 4.92 -15.98
N TYR A 265 10.80 3.74 -15.59
CA TYR A 265 11.89 3.03 -16.27
C TYR A 265 11.45 1.67 -16.82
N SER A 266 12.15 1.20 -17.86
CA SER A 266 11.85 -0.07 -18.54
C SER A 266 11.89 -1.30 -17.62
N TYR A 267 12.84 -1.35 -16.68
CA TYR A 267 12.93 -2.44 -15.70
C TYR A 267 11.76 -2.45 -14.72
N ASN A 268 11.12 -1.29 -14.47
CA ASN A 268 9.92 -1.22 -13.64
C ASN A 268 8.76 -1.95 -14.31
N ILE A 269 8.57 -1.71 -15.61
CA ILE A 269 7.51 -2.33 -16.40
C ILE A 269 7.62 -3.85 -16.35
N ARG A 270 8.81 -4.39 -16.55
CA ARG A 270 9.06 -5.83 -16.44
C ARG A 270 8.72 -6.36 -15.04
N SER A 271 9.19 -5.69 -13.98
CA SER A 271 8.89 -6.08 -12.60
C SER A 271 7.39 -6.04 -12.27
N VAL A 272 6.65 -5.12 -12.90
CA VAL A 272 5.20 -5.04 -12.76
C VAL A 272 4.51 -6.27 -13.35
N PHE A 273 4.85 -6.63 -14.59
CA PHE A 273 4.24 -7.77 -15.28
C PHE A 273 4.71 -9.14 -14.75
N GLU A 274 5.94 -9.24 -14.24
CA GLU A 274 6.40 -10.43 -13.52
C GLU A 274 5.55 -10.70 -12.27
N MET A 275 5.23 -9.66 -11.49
CA MET A 275 4.32 -9.78 -10.34
C MET A 275 2.88 -10.11 -10.78
N ALA A 276 2.38 -9.48 -11.83
CA ALA A 276 1.04 -9.76 -12.35
C ALA A 276 0.86 -11.22 -12.77
N ARG A 277 1.86 -11.79 -13.45
CA ARG A 277 1.85 -13.21 -13.81
C ARG A 277 1.93 -14.13 -12.60
N ALA A 278 2.75 -13.77 -11.60
CA ALA A 278 2.88 -14.55 -10.36
C ALA A 278 1.60 -14.55 -9.51
N MET A 279 0.80 -13.48 -9.59
CA MET A 279 -0.43 -13.30 -8.80
C MET A 279 -1.70 -13.60 -9.60
N SER A 280 -1.59 -14.15 -10.81
CA SER A 280 -2.74 -14.48 -11.65
C SER A 280 -3.62 -15.57 -10.99
N PRO A 281 -4.96 -15.43 -11.00
CA PRO A 281 -5.74 -14.36 -11.60
C PRO A 281 -5.74 -13.05 -10.78
N CYS A 282 -5.52 -11.91 -11.44
CA CYS A 282 -5.41 -10.61 -10.77
C CYS A 282 -6.04 -9.46 -11.56
N LEU A 283 -6.36 -8.39 -10.83
CA LEU A 283 -6.61 -7.06 -11.39
C LEU A 283 -5.29 -6.26 -11.37
N LEU A 284 -4.79 -5.87 -12.54
CA LEU A 284 -3.65 -4.95 -12.69
C LEU A 284 -4.16 -3.54 -13.02
N VAL A 285 -3.98 -2.63 -12.07
CA VAL A 285 -4.36 -1.23 -12.20
C VAL A 285 -3.13 -0.38 -12.56
N LEU A 286 -3.25 0.39 -13.64
CA LEU A 286 -2.25 1.33 -14.12
C LEU A 286 -2.85 2.75 -14.03
N GLU A 287 -2.62 3.44 -12.92
CA GLU A 287 -3.12 4.80 -12.77
C GLU A 287 -2.27 5.79 -13.57
N ASP A 288 -2.93 6.76 -14.22
CA ASP A 288 -2.31 7.78 -15.07
C ASP A 288 -1.30 7.17 -16.04
N ILE A 289 -1.79 6.29 -16.92
CA ILE A 289 -0.97 5.47 -17.81
C ILE A 289 -0.04 6.29 -18.72
N ASP A 290 -0.35 7.56 -18.97
CA ASP A 290 0.54 8.49 -19.67
C ASP A 290 1.86 8.76 -18.92
N THR A 291 1.87 8.64 -17.59
CA THR A 291 3.09 8.72 -16.76
C THR A 291 3.90 7.42 -16.79
N ILE A 292 3.24 6.29 -17.07
CA ILE A 292 3.86 4.95 -17.13
C ILE A 292 4.40 4.67 -18.53
N VAL A 293 3.64 5.02 -19.57
CA VAL A 293 3.95 4.76 -20.98
C VAL A 293 4.49 6.01 -21.63
N THR A 294 5.77 6.27 -21.35
CA THR A 294 6.55 7.37 -21.91
C THR A 294 7.31 6.92 -23.16
N SER A 295 8.00 7.84 -23.84
CA SER A 295 8.85 7.50 -24.99
C SER A 295 9.93 6.46 -24.68
N SER A 296 10.43 6.39 -23.44
CA SER A 296 11.48 5.44 -23.04
C SER A 296 10.94 4.07 -22.61
N THR A 297 9.71 4.00 -22.09
CA THR A 297 9.10 2.75 -21.57
C THR A 297 8.14 2.09 -22.56
N ARG A 298 7.68 2.81 -23.58
CA ARG A 298 6.66 2.36 -24.55
C ARG A 298 6.92 1.00 -25.18
N SER A 299 8.13 0.78 -25.73
CA SER A 299 8.47 -0.48 -26.38
C SER A 299 8.42 -1.66 -25.40
N TYR A 300 8.92 -1.46 -24.18
CA TYR A 300 8.89 -2.46 -23.12
C TYR A 300 7.46 -2.76 -22.67
N PHE A 301 6.64 -1.73 -22.45
CA PHE A 301 5.23 -1.91 -22.09
C PHE A 301 4.45 -2.68 -23.16
N PHE A 302 4.67 -2.36 -24.44
CA PHE A 302 4.03 -3.10 -25.53
C PHE A 302 4.50 -4.54 -25.61
N ASN A 303 5.79 -4.79 -25.39
CA ASN A 303 6.32 -6.14 -25.35
C ASN A 303 5.75 -6.95 -24.18
N GLU A 304 5.58 -6.37 -22.99
CA GLU A 304 4.97 -7.08 -21.86
C GLU A 304 3.47 -7.35 -22.10
N VAL A 305 2.73 -6.44 -22.75
CA VAL A 305 1.28 -6.62 -23.02
C VAL A 305 1.00 -7.59 -24.17
N ASP A 306 1.80 -7.52 -25.25
CA ASP A 306 1.62 -8.31 -26.48
C ASP A 306 2.47 -9.59 -26.52
N GLY A 307 3.46 -9.73 -25.63
CA GLY A 307 4.60 -10.63 -25.78
C GLY A 307 4.32 -12.13 -25.75
N LEU A 308 5.41 -12.89 -25.91
CA LEU A 308 5.43 -14.37 -25.89
C LEU A 308 5.12 -14.97 -24.51
N GLU A 309 5.17 -14.16 -23.45
CA GLU A 309 4.95 -14.61 -22.09
C GLU A 309 3.44 -14.64 -21.77
N ASN A 310 3.03 -15.66 -21.02
CA ASN A 310 1.60 -15.89 -20.78
C ASN A 310 1.04 -14.86 -19.77
N ASN A 311 0.11 -14.02 -20.23
CA ASN A 311 -0.62 -13.04 -19.44
C ASN A 311 -2.06 -13.49 -19.09
N ASP A 312 -2.34 -14.79 -19.16
CA ASP A 312 -3.62 -15.37 -18.79
C ASP A 312 -4.01 -15.01 -17.34
N GLY A 313 -5.29 -14.70 -17.15
CA GLY A 313 -5.89 -14.31 -15.88
C GLY A 313 -5.66 -12.85 -15.45
N ILE A 314 -5.04 -12.03 -16.31
CA ILE A 314 -4.77 -10.62 -16.01
C ILE A 314 -5.88 -9.74 -16.63
N LEU A 315 -6.67 -9.08 -15.77
CA LEU A 315 -7.52 -7.96 -16.15
C LEU A 315 -6.76 -6.66 -15.92
N MET A 316 -6.44 -5.93 -16.98
CA MET A 316 -5.79 -4.62 -16.88
C MET A 316 -6.81 -3.50 -16.89
N ILE A 317 -6.66 -2.52 -15.99
CA ILE A 317 -7.40 -1.26 -16.03
C ILE A 317 -6.42 -0.10 -15.99
N ALA A 318 -6.45 0.72 -17.02
CA ALA A 318 -5.66 1.94 -17.11
C ALA A 318 -6.54 3.17 -16.92
N THR A 319 -6.05 4.19 -16.22
CA THR A 319 -6.71 5.52 -16.18
C THR A 319 -5.91 6.54 -16.97
N THR A 320 -6.58 7.52 -17.56
CA THR A 320 -5.94 8.72 -18.13
C THR A 320 -6.90 9.90 -18.14
N ASN A 321 -6.36 11.11 -18.18
CA ASN A 321 -7.14 12.32 -18.40
C ASN A 321 -7.25 12.71 -19.88
N HIS A 322 -6.33 12.22 -20.72
CA HIS A 322 -6.17 12.64 -22.11
C HIS A 322 -6.02 11.45 -23.05
N LEU A 323 -7.14 10.79 -23.39
CA LEU A 323 -7.13 9.64 -24.30
C LEU A 323 -6.53 9.97 -25.68
N ASP A 324 -6.73 11.20 -26.13
CA ASP A 324 -6.22 11.76 -27.40
C ASP A 324 -4.69 11.94 -27.41
N LYS A 325 -4.09 12.19 -26.25
CA LYS A 325 -2.63 12.32 -26.08
C LYS A 325 -1.92 10.97 -25.90
N LEU A 326 -2.66 9.90 -25.60
CA LEU A 326 -2.08 8.57 -25.45
C LEU A 326 -1.53 8.03 -26.77
N ASP A 327 -0.45 7.24 -26.66
CA ASP A 327 0.14 6.57 -27.81
C ASP A 327 -0.94 5.82 -28.63
N PRO A 328 -0.99 5.97 -29.98
CA PRO A 328 -1.98 5.31 -30.82
C PRO A 328 -2.01 3.78 -30.65
N GLY A 329 -0.88 3.17 -30.28
CA GLY A 329 -0.79 1.75 -29.96
C GLY A 329 -1.56 1.35 -28.70
N LEU A 330 -1.85 2.28 -27.78
CA LEU A 330 -2.75 2.08 -26.63
C LEU A 330 -4.19 2.45 -26.99
N SER A 331 -4.39 3.62 -27.59
CA SER A 331 -5.73 4.18 -27.80
C SER A 331 -6.46 3.54 -28.99
N LYS A 332 -5.76 3.12 -30.06
CA LYS A 332 -6.42 2.63 -31.28
C LYS A 332 -6.35 1.13 -31.48
N ARG A 333 -5.44 0.41 -30.81
CA ARG A 333 -5.21 -1.03 -31.04
C ARG A 333 -6.03 -1.90 -30.07
N PRO A 334 -7.06 -2.64 -30.55
CA PRO A 334 -7.96 -3.38 -29.66
C PRO A 334 -7.30 -4.57 -28.94
N SER A 335 -6.16 -5.08 -29.41
CA SER A 335 -5.48 -6.25 -28.81
C SER A 335 -4.86 -5.99 -27.42
N ARG A 336 -4.78 -4.72 -27.01
CA ARG A 336 -4.18 -4.28 -25.73
C ARG A 336 -5.25 -3.79 -24.77
N PHE A 337 -6.02 -2.80 -25.23
CA PHE A 337 -7.16 -2.22 -24.51
C PHE A 337 -8.39 -2.26 -25.41
N ASP A 338 -9.22 -3.28 -25.20
CA ASP A 338 -10.38 -3.60 -26.02
C ASP A 338 -11.61 -2.76 -25.68
N ARG A 339 -11.70 -2.23 -24.45
CA ARG A 339 -12.81 -1.34 -24.03
C ARG A 339 -12.33 -0.03 -23.44
N LYS A 340 -13.13 1.01 -23.69
CA LYS A 340 -12.87 2.36 -23.23
C LYS A 340 -14.15 2.92 -22.62
N TYR A 341 -14.01 3.50 -21.44
CA TYR A 341 -15.09 4.04 -20.64
C TYR A 341 -14.84 5.51 -20.42
N LEU A 342 -15.68 6.35 -21.04
CA LEU A 342 -15.66 7.79 -20.87
C LEU A 342 -16.35 8.17 -19.56
N PHE A 343 -15.67 8.96 -18.75
CA PHE A 343 -16.18 9.64 -17.56
C PHE A 343 -16.33 11.13 -17.91
N PRO A 344 -17.48 11.55 -18.45
CA PRO A 344 -17.71 12.94 -18.85
C PRO A 344 -17.86 13.85 -17.63
N LEU A 345 -18.04 15.15 -17.87
CA LEU A 345 -18.56 16.04 -16.84
C LEU A 345 -19.96 15.57 -16.40
N PRO A 346 -20.32 15.73 -15.11
CA PRO A 346 -21.59 15.26 -14.60
C PRO A 346 -22.77 15.98 -15.27
N ASP A 347 -23.78 15.22 -15.66
CA ASP A 347 -25.03 15.80 -16.15
C ASP A 347 -25.82 16.48 -15.03
N GLN A 348 -26.86 17.23 -15.37
CA GLN A 348 -27.66 17.96 -14.38
C GLN A 348 -28.25 17.03 -13.29
N GLY A 349 -28.63 15.80 -13.65
CA GLY A 349 -29.15 14.82 -12.69
C GLY A 349 -28.06 14.33 -11.73
N GLU A 350 -26.86 14.06 -12.22
CA GLU A 350 -25.69 13.68 -11.43
C GLU A 350 -25.25 14.82 -10.50
N ARG A 351 -25.27 16.08 -10.97
CA ARG A 351 -25.01 17.25 -10.12
C ARG A 351 -26.06 17.41 -9.03
N ALA A 352 -27.34 17.17 -9.34
CA ALA A 352 -28.41 17.19 -8.34
C ALA A 352 -28.25 16.07 -7.30
N LEU A 353 -27.85 14.86 -7.72
CA LEU A 353 -27.52 13.77 -6.80
C LEU A 353 -26.32 14.11 -5.90
N TYR A 354 -25.32 14.80 -6.44
CA TYR A 354 -24.16 15.26 -5.67
C TYR A 354 -24.56 16.32 -4.62
N ALA A 355 -25.45 17.25 -4.99
CA ALA A 355 -26.01 18.20 -4.04
C ALA A 355 -26.85 17.51 -2.96
N GLN A 356 -27.65 16.50 -3.32
CA GLN A 356 -28.41 15.70 -2.35
C GLN A 356 -27.49 14.91 -1.40
N TYR A 357 -26.34 14.45 -1.86
CA TYR A 357 -25.32 13.82 -1.01
C TYR A 357 -24.85 14.79 0.08
N TRP A 358 -24.48 16.02 -0.30
CA TRP A 358 -24.08 17.06 0.67
C TRP A 358 -25.23 17.48 1.59
N GLN A 359 -26.45 17.56 1.06
CA GLN A 359 -27.65 17.86 1.84
C GLN A 359 -27.86 16.83 2.96
N LYS A 360 -27.72 15.53 2.65
CA LYS A 360 -27.81 14.46 3.65
C LYS A 360 -26.69 14.56 4.68
N LYS A 361 -25.47 14.84 4.23
CA LYS A 361 -24.29 15.00 5.10
C LYS A 361 -24.44 16.16 6.10
N LEU A 362 -25.15 17.21 5.71
CA LEU A 362 -25.35 18.44 6.51
C LEU A 362 -26.67 18.45 7.30
N LYS A 363 -27.54 17.45 7.12
CA LYS A 363 -28.89 17.42 7.70
C LYS A 363 -28.95 17.63 9.22
N ASP A 364 -27.95 17.15 9.95
CA ASP A 364 -27.92 17.23 11.42
C ASP A 364 -27.32 18.57 11.93
N LYS A 365 -26.87 19.44 11.03
CA LYS A 365 -26.27 20.74 11.35
C LYS A 365 -27.37 21.81 11.38
N LYS A 366 -27.93 22.06 12.57
CA LYS A 366 -29.03 23.03 12.77
C LYS A 366 -28.70 24.46 12.33
N SER A 367 -27.42 24.83 12.29
CA SER A 367 -26.96 26.15 11.84
C SER A 367 -26.99 26.33 10.32
N ILE A 368 -27.25 25.27 9.54
CA ILE A 368 -27.20 25.32 8.08
C ILE A 368 -28.56 24.92 7.51
N GLU A 369 -29.29 25.89 6.96
CA GLU A 369 -30.55 25.64 6.26
C GLU A 369 -30.31 25.21 4.80
N PHE A 370 -30.27 23.90 4.56
CA PHE A 370 -30.14 23.32 3.21
C PHE A 370 -31.32 22.42 2.84
N PRO A 371 -32.46 22.99 2.36
CA PRO A 371 -33.60 22.20 1.92
C PRO A 371 -33.39 21.55 0.55
N VAL A 372 -34.09 20.43 0.30
CA VAL A 372 -33.96 19.61 -0.92
C VAL A 372 -34.15 20.42 -2.21
N LYS A 373 -35.01 21.44 -2.22
CA LYS A 373 -35.23 22.30 -3.40
C LYS A 373 -33.98 23.04 -3.88
N LEU A 374 -33.01 23.31 -2.98
CA LEU A 374 -31.73 23.90 -3.39
C LEU A 374 -30.89 22.93 -4.21
N CYS A 375 -31.11 21.62 -4.11
CA CYS A 375 -30.31 20.64 -4.87
C CYS A 375 -30.49 20.80 -6.39
N ASN A 376 -31.71 21.10 -6.85
CA ASN A 376 -31.97 21.33 -8.27
C ASN A 376 -31.40 22.67 -8.72
N ALA A 377 -31.57 23.73 -7.92
CA ALA A 377 -31.01 25.04 -8.21
C ALA A 377 -29.47 25.02 -8.27
N ILE A 378 -28.82 24.30 -7.35
CA ILE A 378 -27.37 24.05 -7.38
C ILE A 378 -26.98 23.36 -8.69
N ALA A 379 -27.71 22.34 -9.10
CA ALA A 379 -27.42 21.61 -10.34
C ALA A 379 -27.55 22.49 -11.60
N GLU A 380 -28.48 23.45 -11.61
CA GLU A 380 -28.67 24.41 -12.69
C GLU A 380 -27.51 25.41 -12.80
N ILE A 381 -27.09 26.03 -11.71
CA ILE A 381 -26.01 27.05 -11.74
C ILE A 381 -24.60 26.47 -11.88
N THR A 382 -24.43 25.15 -11.71
CA THR A 382 -23.14 24.45 -11.77
C THR A 382 -22.91 23.69 -13.08
N GLU A 383 -23.55 24.12 -14.18
CA GLU A 383 -23.23 23.62 -15.51
C GLU A 383 -21.71 23.66 -15.79
N ASP A 384 -21.20 22.61 -16.44
CA ASP A 384 -19.77 22.36 -16.73
C ASP A 384 -18.83 22.11 -15.53
N PHE A 385 -19.34 22.08 -14.29
CA PHE A 385 -18.50 21.73 -13.14
C PHE A 385 -18.23 20.22 -13.09
N SER A 386 -16.97 19.85 -12.86
CA SER A 386 -16.64 18.46 -12.48
C SER A 386 -17.06 18.18 -11.04
N PHE A 387 -17.11 16.91 -10.60
CA PHE A 387 -17.35 16.62 -9.18
C PHE A 387 -16.28 17.21 -8.26
N ALA A 388 -15.06 17.45 -8.74
CA ALA A 388 -14.03 18.14 -7.97
C ALA A 388 -14.38 19.63 -7.77
N TYR A 389 -14.82 20.33 -8.83
CA TYR A 389 -15.30 21.72 -8.72
C TYR A 389 -16.56 21.83 -7.86
N LEU A 390 -17.50 20.88 -7.97
CA LEU A 390 -18.65 20.83 -7.08
C LEU A 390 -18.24 20.66 -5.62
N LYS A 391 -17.30 19.74 -5.35
CA LYS A 391 -16.75 19.54 -4.00
C LYS A 391 -16.18 20.85 -3.46
N GLU A 392 -15.40 21.56 -4.28
CA GLU A 392 -14.81 22.84 -3.92
C GLU A 392 -15.87 23.89 -3.59
N ALA A 393 -16.88 24.05 -4.45
CA ALA A 393 -17.98 24.98 -4.20
C ALA A 393 -18.67 24.72 -2.86
N PHE A 394 -18.95 23.45 -2.53
CA PHE A 394 -19.53 23.07 -1.23
C PHE A 394 -18.58 23.38 -0.06
N VAL A 395 -17.30 23.08 -0.19
CA VAL A 395 -16.31 23.32 0.88
C VAL A 395 -16.12 24.81 1.12
N ALA A 396 -15.92 25.59 0.06
CA ALA A 396 -15.77 27.04 0.12
C ALA A 396 -17.00 27.70 0.79
N THR A 397 -18.21 27.27 0.41
CA THR A 397 -19.47 27.75 1.03
C THR A 397 -19.48 27.47 2.54
N LEU A 398 -19.10 26.27 2.96
CA LEU A 398 -19.12 25.90 4.38
C LEU A 398 -18.07 26.68 5.20
N LEU A 399 -16.93 27.02 4.59
CA LEU A 399 -15.89 27.82 5.24
C LEU A 399 -16.31 29.28 5.36
N ASP A 400 -16.94 29.83 4.33
CA ASP A 400 -17.51 31.18 4.37
C ASP A 400 -18.56 31.30 5.49
N LEU A 401 -19.50 30.35 5.56
CA LEU A 401 -20.48 30.29 6.65
C LEU A 401 -19.83 30.12 8.03
N ALA A 402 -18.73 29.38 8.14
CA ALA A 402 -18.01 29.21 9.41
C ALA A 402 -17.32 30.51 9.85
N ARG A 403 -16.71 31.25 8.92
CA ARG A 403 -16.06 32.54 9.21
C ARG A 403 -17.06 33.59 9.68
N ASN A 404 -18.25 33.60 9.08
CA ASN A 404 -19.30 34.56 9.42
C ASN A 404 -20.08 34.17 10.69
N ALA A 405 -19.83 32.99 11.28
CA ALA A 405 -20.45 32.54 12.52
C ALA A 405 -19.74 33.04 13.80
N ASP A 406 -18.46 33.42 13.71
CA ASP A 406 -17.62 33.81 14.86
C ASP A 406 -17.42 35.34 15.01
N GLY A 407 -18.02 36.16 14.14
CA GLY A 407 -17.90 37.63 14.16
C GLY A 407 -19.22 38.35 14.46
N ASP A 408 -19.24 39.12 15.56
CA ASP A 408 -20.14 40.28 15.73
C ASP A 408 -19.72 41.37 14.72
N ASP A 409 -20.68 41.81 13.91
CA ASP A 409 -20.75 43.05 13.12
C ASP A 409 -19.70 43.40 12.04
N ASP A 410 -20.23 44.10 11.03
CA ASP A 410 -19.57 45.01 10.06
C ASP A 410 -18.74 44.40 8.92
N ASP A 411 -19.43 43.98 7.85
CA ASP A 411 -19.18 44.47 6.47
C ASP A 411 -20.14 43.76 5.49
N ALA A 412 -21.42 44.18 5.53
CA ALA A 412 -22.30 43.95 4.39
C ALA A 412 -21.87 44.91 3.27
N ASP A 413 -20.86 44.51 2.49
CA ASP A 413 -20.57 45.17 1.23
C ASP A 413 -21.68 44.78 0.24
N GLU A 414 -22.78 45.54 0.30
CA GLU A 414 -23.85 45.54 -0.70
C GLU A 414 -23.25 45.97 -2.05
N SER A 415 -22.68 45.02 -2.77
CA SER A 415 -22.61 45.11 -4.24
C SER A 415 -24.01 44.86 -4.80
N ALA A 416 -24.84 45.90 -4.67
CA ALA A 416 -26.10 46.03 -5.37
C ALA A 416 -25.83 46.18 -6.87
N ASP A 417 -26.04 45.12 -7.63
CA ASP A 417 -26.57 45.16 -9.00
C ASP A 417 -26.83 43.73 -9.50
N ASP A 418 -27.92 43.13 -9.02
CA ASP A 418 -28.83 42.28 -9.81
C ASP A 418 -30.06 41.98 -8.95
N LYS A 419 -31.11 42.79 -9.09
CA LYS A 419 -32.45 42.50 -8.54
C LYS A 419 -33.14 41.48 -9.44
N ASP A 420 -32.64 40.25 -9.44
CA ASP A 420 -33.47 39.10 -9.72
C ASP A 420 -34.07 38.65 -8.37
N ASP A 421 -35.39 38.76 -8.21
CA ASP A 421 -36.13 38.24 -7.05
C ASP A 421 -36.05 36.69 -7.05
N ASP A 422 -34.88 36.12 -6.78
CA ASP A 422 -34.70 34.68 -6.62
C ASP A 422 -35.33 34.26 -5.28
N PRO A 423 -36.45 33.51 -5.30
CA PRO A 423 -37.17 33.12 -4.08
C PRO A 423 -36.35 32.20 -3.15
N LEU A 424 -35.18 31.74 -3.60
CA LEU A 424 -34.24 30.95 -2.81
C LEU A 424 -33.24 31.81 -2.03
N ASP A 425 -33.13 33.12 -2.27
CA ASP A 425 -32.18 34.00 -1.58
C ASP A 425 -32.46 34.23 -0.10
N LYS A 426 -33.62 33.76 0.39
CA LYS A 426 -33.88 33.64 1.82
C LYS A 426 -32.96 32.65 2.55
N TYR A 427 -32.31 31.73 1.84
CA TYR A 427 -31.38 30.77 2.45
C TYR A 427 -29.97 31.32 2.42
N GLU A 428 -29.37 31.52 3.58
CA GLU A 428 -27.99 31.98 3.71
C GLU A 428 -27.00 31.08 2.97
N PHE A 429 -27.16 29.76 3.12
CA PHE A 429 -26.38 28.77 2.38
C PHE A 429 -26.46 28.96 0.86
N TRP A 430 -27.64 29.30 0.33
CA TRP A 430 -27.82 29.51 -1.11
C TRP A 430 -27.09 30.76 -1.61
N ARG A 431 -27.20 31.88 -0.87
CA ARG A 431 -26.51 33.13 -1.20
C ARG A 431 -24.99 32.95 -1.23
N SER A 432 -24.43 32.34 -0.18
CA SER A 432 -23.00 32.02 -0.10
C SER A 432 -22.59 31.07 -1.23
N PHE A 433 -23.35 30.00 -1.48
CA PHE A 433 -23.05 29.05 -2.55
C PHE A 433 -23.07 29.71 -3.95
N LYS A 434 -24.05 30.57 -4.25
CA LYS A 434 -24.08 31.33 -5.51
C LYS A 434 -22.83 32.19 -5.69
N ALA A 435 -22.40 32.89 -4.63
CA ALA A 435 -21.18 33.70 -4.66
C ALA A 435 -19.93 32.84 -4.94
N GLN A 436 -19.78 31.70 -4.26
CA GLN A 436 -18.64 30.80 -4.48
C GLN A 436 -18.64 30.18 -5.90
N VAL A 437 -19.80 29.84 -6.45
CA VAL A 437 -19.90 29.35 -7.83
C VAL A 437 -19.48 30.44 -8.83
N LYS A 438 -19.83 31.70 -8.60
CA LYS A 438 -19.41 32.82 -9.45
C LYS A 438 -17.89 32.98 -9.44
N ILE A 439 -17.27 32.97 -8.25
CA ILE A 439 -15.80 33.04 -8.10
C ILE A 439 -15.11 31.90 -8.85
N LEU A 440 -15.56 30.65 -8.64
CA LEU A 440 -14.98 29.49 -9.32
C LEU A 440 -15.16 29.53 -10.84
N ARG A 441 -16.26 30.11 -11.34
CA ARG A 441 -16.47 30.31 -12.79
C ARG A 441 -15.51 31.34 -13.35
N ASP A 442 -15.28 32.44 -12.64
CA ASP A 442 -14.34 33.48 -13.06
C ASP A 442 -12.90 32.92 -13.11
N ASP A 443 -12.53 32.06 -12.16
CA ASP A 443 -11.25 31.34 -12.16
C ASP A 443 -11.12 30.34 -13.32
N MET A 444 -12.21 29.67 -13.70
CA MET A 444 -12.23 28.79 -14.88
C MET A 444 -12.11 29.58 -16.20
N GLY A 445 -12.71 30.77 -16.28
CA GLY A 445 -12.73 31.61 -17.49
C GLY A 445 -11.51 32.49 -17.70
N SER A 446 -10.79 32.85 -16.63
CA SER A 446 -9.64 33.77 -16.66
C SER A 446 -8.33 33.17 -17.20
N GLY A 447 -8.34 31.91 -17.67
CA GLY A 447 -7.32 31.42 -18.59
C GLY A 447 -5.89 31.43 -18.04
N ASN A 448 -5.67 30.95 -16.81
CA ASN A 448 -4.39 30.32 -16.50
C ASN A 448 -4.46 28.86 -16.99
N SER A 449 -4.02 28.65 -18.23
CA SER A 449 -3.66 27.32 -18.72
C SER A 449 -2.58 26.74 -17.82
N ILE A 450 -2.96 25.92 -16.85
CA ILE A 450 -2.03 25.02 -16.16
C ILE A 450 -1.63 23.98 -17.20
N ASP A 451 -0.59 24.27 -17.98
CA ASP A 451 0.16 23.28 -18.73
C ASP A 451 0.82 22.33 -17.73
N SER A 452 0.17 21.19 -17.49
CA SER A 452 0.63 20.15 -16.58
C SER A 452 1.68 19.25 -17.23
N ALA A 453 2.90 19.77 -17.37
CA ALA A 453 4.10 18.94 -17.47
C ALA A 453 4.79 18.93 -16.10
N THR A 454 4.65 17.80 -15.39
CA THR A 454 5.34 17.43 -14.14
C THR A 454 5.10 18.32 -12.90
N GLY A 455 4.60 17.72 -11.82
CA GLY A 455 4.70 18.28 -10.46
C GLY A 455 3.38 18.63 -9.82
N THR A 456 2.92 17.73 -8.94
CA THR A 456 2.18 17.99 -7.69
C THR A 456 1.09 19.08 -7.69
N GLN A 457 -0.16 18.64 -7.50
CA GLN A 457 -1.26 19.43 -6.90
C GLN A 457 -0.93 19.83 -5.44
N GLU A 458 0.19 20.51 -5.21
CA GLU A 458 0.51 21.07 -3.90
C GLU A 458 -0.48 22.18 -3.52
N GLY A 459 -1.01 22.96 -4.46
CA GLY A 459 -1.92 24.07 -4.15
C GLY A 459 -3.31 23.67 -3.62
N VAL A 460 -3.94 22.63 -4.20
CA VAL A 460 -5.31 22.21 -3.83
C VAL A 460 -5.29 21.28 -2.60
N SER A 461 -4.22 20.52 -2.42
CA SER A 461 -4.04 19.64 -1.26
C SER A 461 -3.55 20.39 -0.01
N ALA A 462 -2.68 21.40 -0.16
CA ALA A 462 -2.17 22.17 0.98
C ALA A 462 -3.27 23.04 1.62
N ALA A 463 -4.11 23.70 0.81
CA ALA A 463 -5.27 24.42 1.34
C ALA A 463 -6.21 23.48 2.12
N TYR A 464 -6.49 22.29 1.57
CA TYR A 464 -7.30 21.28 2.27
C TYR A 464 -6.67 20.77 3.57
N GLU A 465 -5.35 20.53 3.61
CA GLU A 465 -4.65 20.09 4.82
C GLU A 465 -4.51 21.20 5.88
N GLU A 466 -4.32 22.46 5.47
CA GLU A 466 -4.33 23.62 6.37
C GLU A 466 -5.72 23.89 6.97
N LEU A 467 -6.79 23.43 6.32
CA LEU A 467 -8.18 23.63 6.74
C LEU A 467 -8.78 22.48 7.57
N LEU A 468 -8.09 21.33 7.67
CA LEU A 468 -8.50 20.20 8.52
C LEU A 468 -8.71 20.56 10.01
N PRO A 469 -7.85 21.40 10.65
CA PRO A 469 -8.03 21.79 12.04
C PRO A 469 -9.32 22.58 12.29
N LEU A 470 -9.74 23.41 11.31
CA LEU A 470 -10.97 24.22 11.40
C LEU A 470 -12.22 23.33 11.31
N LEU A 471 -12.21 22.34 10.41
CA LEU A 471 -13.30 21.36 10.27
C LEU A 471 -13.43 20.43 11.48
N ASP A 472 -12.32 20.15 12.19
CA ASP A 472 -12.35 19.42 13.47
C ASP A 472 -12.79 20.31 14.64
N ALA A 473 -12.44 21.60 14.65
CA ALA A 473 -12.95 22.57 15.64
C ALA A 473 -14.49 22.70 15.58
N MET A 474 -15.07 22.68 14.38
CA MET A 474 -16.53 22.65 14.18
C MET A 474 -17.22 21.36 14.69
N LYS A 475 -16.47 20.28 14.97
CA LYS A 475 -17.00 19.07 15.61
C LYS A 475 -17.01 19.19 17.14
N LEU A 476 -16.08 19.95 17.72
CA LEU A 476 -15.86 20.03 19.17
C LEU A 476 -16.92 20.85 19.92
N HIS A 477 -17.61 21.78 19.26
CA HIS A 477 -18.62 22.65 19.90
C HIS A 477 -19.97 21.97 20.26
N THR A 478 -20.10 20.64 20.12
CA THR A 478 -21.38 19.93 20.38
C THR A 478 -21.35 18.93 21.55
N GLN A 479 -20.30 18.89 22.36
CA GLN A 479 -20.26 17.99 23.52
C GLN A 479 -19.94 18.73 24.82
N ASN A 480 -20.99 19.20 25.51
CA ASN A 480 -20.92 19.52 26.93
C ASN A 480 -22.20 19.10 27.68
N GLY A 481 -22.04 18.08 28.54
CA GLY A 481 -22.83 17.82 29.76
C GLY A 481 -23.66 16.50 29.82
N PRO A 482 -23.83 15.86 31.00
CA PRO A 482 -22.96 15.79 32.18
C PRO A 482 -22.65 14.34 32.65
N GLN A 483 -21.60 14.22 33.49
CA GLN A 483 -21.09 12.98 34.11
C GLN A 483 -21.94 12.51 35.31
N SER A 484 -21.99 11.19 35.56
CA SER A 484 -22.31 10.61 36.88
C SER A 484 -21.64 9.25 37.12
N HIS A 485 -21.38 8.98 38.41
CA HIS A 485 -20.41 8.08 39.04
C HIS A 485 -20.70 6.55 39.06
N GLU A 486 -19.59 5.81 39.17
CA GLU A 486 -19.27 4.48 39.77
C GLU A 486 -20.37 3.53 40.30
N SER A 487 -20.25 2.23 39.95
CA SER A 487 -19.91 1.12 40.89
C SER A 487 -19.97 -0.27 40.20
N ALA A 488 -19.00 -1.14 40.51
CA ALA A 488 -18.96 -2.58 40.20
C ALA A 488 -19.18 -3.38 41.54
N PRO A 489 -19.12 -4.74 41.62
CA PRO A 489 -19.01 -5.79 40.59
C PRO A 489 -19.98 -6.99 40.83
N HIS A 490 -20.01 -7.99 39.91
CA HIS A 490 -20.15 -9.43 40.22
C HIS A 490 -19.91 -10.31 38.97
N PHE A 491 -19.00 -11.29 39.08
CA PHE A 491 -18.76 -12.46 38.19
C PHE A 491 -19.40 -13.72 38.83
N PRO A 492 -19.44 -14.95 38.22
CA PRO A 492 -18.93 -15.42 36.90
C PRO A 492 -19.91 -16.36 36.11
N LEU A 493 -19.56 -16.71 34.85
CA LEU A 493 -19.40 -18.10 34.37
C LEU A 493 -18.89 -18.19 32.91
N VAL A 494 -18.22 -19.32 32.63
CA VAL A 494 -17.23 -19.61 31.58
C VAL A 494 -17.82 -19.94 30.20
N SER A 495 -17.19 -19.45 29.11
CA SER A 495 -17.09 -20.17 27.83
C SER A 495 -15.88 -19.70 27.01
N HIS A 496 -15.13 -20.65 26.43
CA HIS A 496 -13.87 -20.44 25.72
C HIS A 496 -14.07 -19.85 24.31
N ALA A 497 -13.59 -18.64 24.09
CA ALA A 497 -13.13 -18.13 22.81
C ALA A 497 -12.04 -17.10 23.10
N MET A 498 -10.80 -17.36 22.66
CA MET A 498 -9.67 -16.45 22.89
C MET A 498 -9.81 -15.22 22.00
N THR A 499 -10.44 -14.18 22.53
CA THR A 499 -10.45 -12.82 22.00
C THR A 499 -9.24 -12.05 22.53
N VAL A 500 -8.54 -11.33 21.65
CA VAL A 500 -7.46 -10.41 22.01
C VAL A 500 -8.06 -9.23 22.79
N ASP A 501 -7.59 -9.01 24.01
CA ASP A 501 -7.98 -7.88 24.85
C ASP A 501 -7.32 -6.58 24.36
N PRO A 502 -8.08 -5.56 23.91
CA PRO A 502 -7.54 -4.28 23.44
C PRO A 502 -7.09 -3.33 24.57
N HIS A 503 -7.17 -3.72 25.85
CA HIS A 503 -6.85 -2.85 26.99
C HIS A 503 -5.75 -3.38 27.92
N ASN A 504 -4.92 -4.32 27.47
CA ASN A 504 -3.77 -4.80 28.25
C ASN A 504 -2.69 -3.69 28.41
N PRO A 505 -2.35 -3.26 29.63
CA PRO A 505 -1.39 -2.17 29.88
C PRO A 505 0.07 -2.49 29.53
N PHE A 506 0.37 -3.68 29.00
CA PHE A 506 1.69 -4.04 28.45
C PHE A 506 1.97 -3.50 27.03
N MET A 507 1.00 -2.86 26.36
CA MET A 507 1.19 -2.18 25.06
C MET A 507 1.76 -0.74 25.19
N ARG A 508 2.76 -0.52 26.05
CA ARG A 508 3.51 0.75 26.10
C ARG A 508 5.04 0.63 26.13
N SER A 509 5.60 -0.57 26.01
CA SER A 509 7.03 -0.74 25.68
C SER A 509 7.17 -1.03 24.20
N GLY A 510 7.79 -0.08 23.49
CA GLY A 510 7.98 -0.12 22.04
C GLY A 510 8.65 -1.40 21.56
N SER A 511 8.29 -1.78 20.34
CA SER A 511 9.01 -2.72 19.50
C SER A 511 10.52 -2.44 19.50
N ASP A 512 11.30 -3.34 20.10
CA ASP A 512 12.78 -3.37 20.06
C ASP A 512 13.34 -3.81 18.69
N VAL A 513 12.68 -3.42 17.60
CA VAL A 513 13.12 -3.75 16.23
C VAL A 513 13.25 -2.44 15.45
N GLY A 514 14.45 -1.86 15.51
CA GLY A 514 14.88 -0.81 14.58
C GLY A 514 14.85 -1.29 13.13
N PRO A 515 14.92 -0.38 12.15
CA PRO A 515 14.67 -0.70 10.76
C PRO A 515 15.75 -1.64 10.21
N ALA A 516 15.36 -2.89 9.92
CA ALA A 516 16.11 -3.79 9.07
C ALA A 516 16.04 -3.29 7.61
N ASN A 517 16.71 -2.18 7.32
CA ASN A 517 16.91 -1.64 5.98
C ASN A 517 18.25 -0.87 5.93
N ALA A 518 19.34 -1.60 6.13
CA ALA A 518 20.65 -1.22 5.63
C ALA A 518 21.31 -2.53 5.20
N PHE A 519 21.70 -2.61 3.92
CA PHE A 519 22.13 -3.80 3.17
C PHE A 519 20.99 -4.64 2.60
N GLY A 520 20.64 -4.32 1.36
CA GLY A 520 19.78 -5.15 0.54
C GLY A 520 20.42 -6.49 0.20
N MET A 521 19.60 -7.54 0.22
CA MET A 521 19.56 -8.62 -0.77
C MET A 521 18.38 -9.51 -0.41
N PHE A 522 17.25 -9.35 -1.12
CA PHE A 522 16.32 -10.44 -1.35
C PHE A 522 15.94 -10.44 -2.83
N ARG A 523 16.49 -11.41 -3.57
CA ARG A 523 15.78 -12.04 -4.66
C ARG A 523 14.86 -13.08 -4.02
N SER A 524 13.57 -13.01 -4.32
CA SER A 524 12.61 -14.05 -3.95
C SER A 524 13.01 -15.39 -4.58
N PRO A 525 12.99 -16.53 -3.85
CA PRO A 525 12.99 -17.82 -4.49
C PRO A 525 11.58 -18.10 -5.03
N VAL A 526 11.41 -17.86 -6.33
CA VAL A 526 10.29 -18.44 -7.09
C VAL A 526 10.37 -19.96 -6.93
N ALA A 527 9.38 -20.53 -6.25
CA ALA A 527 9.20 -21.97 -6.16
C ALA A 527 8.97 -22.52 -7.58
N GLN A 528 9.98 -23.18 -8.14
CA GLN A 528 9.80 -24.04 -9.30
C GLN A 528 9.08 -25.31 -8.85
N ASN A 529 7.75 -25.33 -8.98
CA ASN A 529 6.99 -26.57 -8.94
C ASN A 529 7.33 -27.40 -10.18
N LYS A 530 8.22 -28.39 -10.03
CA LYS A 530 8.19 -29.60 -10.85
C LYS A 530 7.76 -30.75 -9.96
N ALA A 531 6.47 -31.06 -10.00
CA ALA A 531 5.99 -32.38 -9.63
C ALA A 531 6.60 -33.38 -10.61
N ALA A 532 7.52 -34.23 -10.13
CA ALA A 532 7.96 -35.40 -10.87
C ALA A 532 6.96 -36.52 -10.61
N ASP A 533 6.11 -36.79 -11.59
CA ASP A 533 5.31 -38.01 -11.65
C ASP A 533 6.25 -39.21 -11.76
N ALA A 534 6.31 -39.99 -10.67
CA ALA A 534 6.87 -41.33 -10.71
C ALA A 534 5.76 -42.30 -11.16
N LYS A 535 5.78 -42.69 -12.44
CA LYS A 535 5.38 -44.04 -12.89
C LYS A 535 5.74 -44.29 -14.37
N SER A 536 6.46 -45.40 -14.57
CA SER A 536 6.62 -46.21 -15.79
C SER A 536 7.23 -45.60 -17.05
N ALA A 537 8.49 -45.94 -17.33
CA ALA A 537 8.84 -46.69 -18.55
C ALA A 537 10.25 -47.31 -18.42
N VAL A 538 10.31 -48.58 -18.78
CA VAL A 538 11.46 -49.48 -18.87
C VAL A 538 12.25 -49.18 -20.17
N TRP A 539 13.39 -49.88 -20.35
CA TRP A 539 14.37 -49.89 -21.45
C TRP A 539 15.55 -48.94 -21.20
N GLY A 540 16.82 -49.36 -21.06
CA GLY A 540 17.49 -50.63 -21.27
C GLY A 540 18.82 -50.41 -22.00
N ARG A 541 19.92 -50.85 -21.37
CA ARG A 541 21.25 -51.21 -21.93
C ARG A 541 22.19 -50.16 -22.53
N ASP A 542 23.32 -50.05 -21.85
CA ASP A 542 24.72 -50.30 -22.27
C ASP A 542 25.35 -49.64 -23.52
N MET A 543 26.62 -49.26 -23.27
CA MET A 543 27.79 -49.15 -24.17
C MET A 543 28.19 -47.75 -24.65
N VAL A 544 29.17 -47.13 -23.97
CA VAL A 544 30.63 -47.08 -24.27
C VAL A 544 31.25 -46.00 -23.39
#